data_AF-A0A9D4KEE5-F1
#
_entry.id   AF-A0A9D4KEE5-F1
#
_cell.length_a   1.000
_cell.length_b   1.000
_cell.length_c   1.000
_cell.angle_alpha   90.00
_cell.angle_beta   90.00
_cell.angle_gamma   90.00
#
_symmetry.space_group_name_H-M   'P 1'
#
loop_
_entity.id
_entity.type
_entity.pdbx_description
1 polymer ?
#
loop_
_entity_poly.entity_id
_entity_poly.type
_entity_poly.pdbx_seq_one_letter_code
_entity_poly.pdbx_strand_id
1 'polypeptide(L)' 'MADIVEDQLRGHVKSIPSFVRDTMDFLNRIQKVKQPLPEGTLIFCLDVKALYTSVPIDEARAAAI' A
#
# COMPACT_ATOMS: atom_id res chain seq x y z
N MET A 1 7.22 0.00 19.32
CA MET A 1 7.30 -1.09 18.31
C MET A 1 6.96 -0.58 16.92
N ALA A 2 5.91 0.22 16.77
CA ALA A 2 5.60 0.83 15.48
C ALA A 2 6.78 1.65 14.92
N ASP A 3 7.44 2.45 15.76
CA ASP A 3 8.55 3.31 15.32
C ASP A 3 9.76 2.53 14.77
N ILE A 4 10.04 1.34 15.31
CA ILE A 4 11.16 0.49 14.87
C ILE A 4 10.86 -0.06 13.47
N VAL A 5 9.63 -0.51 13.25
CA VAL A 5 9.24 -1.06 11.94
C VAL A 5 9.10 0.07 10.92
N GLU A 6 8.61 1.24 11.33
CA GLU A 6 8.59 2.41 10.45
C GLU A 6 10.00 2.79 10.01
N ASP A 7 10.97 2.82 10.93
CA ASP A 7 12.38 3.09 10.61
C ASP A 7 12.96 2.05 9.63
N GLN A 8 12.68 0.76 9.84
CA GLN A 8 13.07 -0.30 8.91
C GLN A 8 12.39 -0.17 7.53
N LEU A 9 11.10 0.17 7.49
CA LEU A 9 10.35 0.28 6.24
C LEU A 9 10.64 1.58 5.48
N ARG A 10 11.02 2.66 6.17
CA ARG A 10 11.21 4.01 5.59
C ARG A 10 12.22 4.04 4.45
N GLY A 11 13.30 3.28 4.55
CA GLY A 11 14.31 3.16 3.48
C GLY A 11 13.77 2.44 2.24
N HIS A 12 12.91 1.44 2.43
CA HIS A 12 12.37 0.62 1.35
C HIS A 12 11.15 1.27 0.69
N VAL A 13 10.19 1.77 1.46
CA VAL A 13 8.90 2.30 0.97
C VAL A 13 9.09 3.41 -0.07
N LYS A 14 10.11 4.26 0.07
CA LYS A 14 10.41 5.34 -0.91
C LYS A 14 10.89 4.81 -2.27
N SER A 15 11.51 3.65 -2.28
CA SER A 15 12.10 3.02 -3.47
C SER A 15 11.19 1.97 -4.12
N ILE A 16 10.20 1.47 -3.37
CA ILE A 16 9.27 0.47 -3.88
C ILE A 16 8.33 1.15 -4.88
N PRO A 17 8.22 0.64 -6.12
CA PRO A 17 7.24 1.15 -7.08
C PRO A 17 5.82 1.01 -6.52
N SER A 18 5.08 2.12 -6.48
CA SER A 18 3.65 2.10 -6.17
C SER A 18 2.86 1.70 -7.40
N PHE A 19 2.15 0.58 -7.32
CA PHE A 19 1.38 0.03 -8.45
C PHE A 19 -0.11 0.38 -8.40
N VAL A 20 -0.58 0.94 -7.29
CA VAL A 20 -1.97 1.33 -7.09
C VAL A 20 -1.98 2.72 -6.47
N ARG A 21 -2.62 3.68 -7.16
CA ARG A 21 -2.71 5.07 -6.69
C ARG A 21 -3.86 5.27 -5.71
N ASP A 22 -5.05 4.82 -6.09
CA ASP A 22 -6.29 5.03 -5.35
C ASP A 22 -7.30 3.92 -5.67
N THR A 23 -8.45 3.94 -4.98
CA THR A 23 -9.53 2.95 -5.17
C THR A 23 -10.00 2.86 -6.62
N MET A 24 -10.10 4.00 -7.33
CA MET A 24 -10.57 4.01 -8.72
C MET A 24 -9.51 3.50 -9.69
N ASP A 25 -8.23 3.83 -9.48
CA ASP A 25 -7.10 3.26 -10.23
C ASP A 25 -7.07 1.73 -10.09
N PHE A 26 -7.26 1.21 -8.88
CA PHE A 26 -7.36 -0.24 -8.64
C PHE A 26 -8.51 -0.88 -9.42
N LEU A 27 -9.73 -0.34 -9.28
CA LEU A 27 -10.93 -0.88 -9.95
C LEU A 27 -10.79 -0.84 -11.48
N ASN A 28 -10.24 0.24 -12.03
CA ASN A 28 -10.01 0.36 -13.47
C ASN A 28 -8.94 -0.61 -13.98
N ARG A 29 -7.96 -0.99 -13.16
CA ARG A 29 -6.93 -1.98 -13.51
C ARG A 29 -7.46 -3.40 -13.43
N ILE A 30 -8.21 -3.74 -12.37
CA ILE A 30 -8.70 -5.12 -12.18
C ILE A 30 -9.67 -5.52 -13.29
N GLN A 31 -10.47 -4.58 -13.79
CA GLN A 31 -11.38 -4.81 -14.93
C GLN A 31 -10.65 -5.13 -16.25
N LYS A 32 -9.37 -4.75 -16.38
CA LYS A 32 -8.55 -5.01 -17.57
C LYS A 32 -7.82 -6.35 -17.50
N VAL A 33 -7.85 -7.03 -16.35
CA VAL A 33 -7.21 -8.34 -16.20
C VAL A 33 -7.99 -9.34 -17.05
N LYS A 34 -7.32 -9.90 -18.06
CA LYS A 34 -7.91 -10.89 -18.96
C LYS A 34 -8.23 -12.16 -18.19
N GLN A 35 -9.38 -12.73 -18.51
CA GLN A 35 -9.81 -14.04 -18.02
C GLN A 35 -9.70 -15.07 -19.16
N PRO A 36 -9.27 -16.31 -18.88
CA PRO A 36 -8.82 -16.81 -17.57
C PRO A 36 -7.48 -16.21 -17.15
N LEU A 37 -7.19 -16.22 -15.84
CA LEU A 37 -5.90 -15.77 -15.32
C LEU A 37 -4.76 -16.58 -15.97
N PRO A 38 -3.61 -15.94 -16.27
CA PRO A 38 -2.46 -16.63 -16.83
C PRO A 38 -2.00 -17.80 -15.94
N GLU A 39 -1.50 -18.86 -16.56
CA GLU A 39 -0.88 -19.98 -15.86
C GLU A 39 0.30 -19.50 -15.00
N GLY A 40 0.45 -20.06 -13.79
CA GLY A 40 1.47 -19.64 -12.82
C GLY A 40 1.10 -18.41 -11.99
N THR A 41 -0.13 -17.89 -12.09
CA THR A 41 -0.60 -16.81 -11.22
C THR A 41 -0.72 -17.28 -9.76
N LEU A 42 -0.12 -16.54 -8.83
CA LEU A 42 -0.26 -16.77 -7.40
C LEU A 42 -1.46 -15.98 -6.85
N ILE A 43 -2.40 -16.71 -6.24
CA ILE A 43 -3.50 -16.12 -5.47
C ILE A 43 -3.17 -16.30 -4.00
N PHE A 44 -3.19 -15.22 -3.23
CA PHE A 44 -3.01 -15.26 -1.80
C PHE A 44 -4.05 -14.37 -1.11
N CYS A 45 -4.42 -14.75 0.11
CA CYS A 45 -5.25 -13.96 0.99
C CYS A 45 -4.36 -13.41 2.10
N LEU A 46 -4.52 -12.12 2.42
CA LEU A 46 -3.80 -11.48 3.50
C LEU A 46 -4.82 -10.94 4.51
N ASP A 47 -4.74 -11.44 5.74
CA ASP A 47 -5.48 -10.87 6.87
C ASP A 47 -4.63 -9.78 7.53
N VAL A 48 -5.14 -8.55 7.55
CA VAL A 48 -4.42 -7.39 8.08
C VAL A 48 -5.02 -7.01 9.43
N LYS A 49 -4.30 -7.30 10.51
CA LYS A 49 -4.75 -7.00 11.88
C LYS A 49 -4.68 -5.52 12.26
N ALA A 50 -3.71 -4.80 11.69
CA ALA A 50 -3.54 -3.37 11.85
C ALA A 50 -2.72 -2.84 10.67
N LEU A 51 -3.14 -1.71 10.10
CA LEU A 51 -2.29 -0.93 9.22
C LEU A 51 -1.36 -0.06 10.08
N TYR A 52 -0.15 0.21 9.59
CA TYR A 52 0.71 1.21 10.21
C TYR A 52 -0.02 2.54 10.23
N THR A 53 -0.39 3.00 11.42
CA THR A 53 -1.05 4.29 11.63
C THR A 53 -0.04 5.43 11.67
N SER A 54 1.09 5.31 10.97
CA SER A 54 2.06 6.39 10.79
C SER A 54 1.45 7.44 9.85
N VAL A 55 0.29 7.96 10.22
CA VAL A 55 -0.14 9.28 9.79
C VAL A 55 0.93 10.21 10.37
N PRO A 56 1.69 10.94 9.54
CA PRO A 56 2.66 11.88 10.05
C PRO A 56 1.90 12.96 10.79
N ILE A 57 1.78 12.79 12.12
CA ILE A 57 1.01 13.68 13.00
C ILE A 57 1.52 15.11 12.86
N ASP A 58 2.84 15.26 12.74
CA ASP A 58 3.48 16.57 12.62
C ASP A 58 3.18 17.23 11.27
N GLU A 59 3.19 16.49 10.15
CA GLU A 59 2.84 17.03 8.83
C GLU A 59 1.33 17.36 8.74
N ALA A 60 0.48 16.50 9.30
CA ALA A 60 -0.96 16.75 9.40
C ALA A 60 -1.26 17.99 10.27
N ARG A 61 -0.49 18.19 11.34
CA ARG A 61 -0.63 19.36 12.23
C ARG A 61 -0.11 20.64 11.60
N ALA A 62 0.95 20.57 10.78
CA ALA A 62 1.47 21.71 10.03
C ALA A 62 0.56 22.14 8.86
N ALA A 63 -0.12 21.20 8.21
CA ALA A 63 -1.06 21.47 7.11
C ALA A 63 -2.45 21.95 7.57
N ALA A 64 -2.75 21.90 8.87
CA ALA A 64 -4.03 22.30 9.45
C ALA A 64 -4.09 23.78 9.91
N ILE A 65 -3.09 24.58 9.55
CA ILE A 65 -2.99 26.02 9.85
C ILE A 65 -3.13 26.82 8.55
#